data_AF-A0A763AUZ3-F1
#
_entry.id   AF-A0A763AUZ3-F1
#
_cell.length_a   1.000
_cell.length_b   1.000
_cell.length_c   1.000
_cell.angle_alpha   90.00
_cell.angle_beta   90.00
_cell.angle_gamma   90.00
#
_symmetry.space_group_name_H-M   'P 1'
#
loop_
_entity.id
_entity.type
_entity.pdbx_description
1 polymer ?
#
loop_
_entity_poly.entity_id
_entity_poly.type
_entity_poly.pdbx_seq_one_letter_code
_entity_poly.pdbx_strand_id
1 'polypeptide(L)'
;MATKFSGIWQLAENWESIPYPGRFYTKGEVTSGNIEQKEFVLFLSKEVEEYVIEDGRSIPVQFAGQGYKSWLDSATVRGIIESEFEFSSETNVQDVIKAIFYYLDNDAFLRE
;
A
#
# COMPACT_ATOMS: atom_id res chain seq x y z
N MET A 1 -4.04 -4.78 -14.89
CA MET A 1 -4.64 -3.43 -14.87
C MET A 1 -4.44 -2.84 -13.48
N ALA A 2 -3.93 -1.61 -13.39
CA ALA A 2 -3.67 -0.97 -12.09
C ALA A 2 -4.96 -0.40 -11.47
N THR A 3 -5.16 -0.62 -10.17
CA THR A 3 -6.27 0.00 -9.42
C THR A 3 -5.74 1.18 -8.62
N LYS A 4 -6.42 2.33 -8.68
CA LYS A 4 -6.00 3.55 -8.00
C LYS A 4 -6.89 3.86 -6.80
N PHE A 5 -6.27 4.31 -5.73
CA PHE A 5 -6.92 4.76 -4.51
C PHE A 5 -6.39 6.15 -4.13
N SER A 6 -7.30 7.07 -3.88
CA SER A 6 -7.03 8.46 -3.49
C SER A 6 -7.02 8.53 -1.97
N GLY A 7 -5.85 8.32 -1.38
CA GLY A 7 -5.67 8.35 0.07
C GLY A 7 -5.99 7.03 0.75
N ILE A 8 -5.58 6.96 2.02
CA ILE A 8 -5.80 5.79 2.88
C ILE A 8 -7.28 5.57 3.23
N TRP A 9 -8.11 6.61 3.19
CA TRP A 9 -9.56 6.50 3.39
C TRP A 9 -10.21 5.62 2.31
N GLN A 10 -9.91 5.87 1.03
CA GLN A 10 -10.48 5.06 -0.04
C GLN A 10 -9.96 3.62 0.00
N LEU A 11 -8.70 3.41 0.41
CA LEU A 11 -8.18 2.06 0.66
C LEU A 11 -8.96 1.35 1.78
N ALA A 12 -9.15 2.03 2.90
CA ALA A 12 -9.87 1.51 4.05
C ALA A 12 -11.35 1.23 3.75
N GLU A 13 -12.03 2.03 2.92
CA GLU A 13 -13.42 1.77 2.54
C GLU A 13 -13.58 0.58 1.58
N ASN A 14 -12.55 0.29 0.77
CA ASN A 14 -12.62 -0.72 -0.29
C ASN A 14 -11.82 -1.99 0.04
N TRP A 15 -11.44 -2.18 1.30
CA TRP A 15 -10.47 -3.17 1.73
C TRP A 15 -10.85 -4.62 1.37
N GLU A 16 -12.13 -4.96 1.47
CA GLU A 16 -12.66 -6.29 1.13
C GLU A 16 -12.47 -6.63 -0.35
N SER A 17 -12.49 -5.59 -1.19
CA SER A 17 -12.36 -5.68 -2.65
C SER A 17 -10.91 -5.53 -3.13
N ILE A 18 -9.94 -5.31 -2.23
CA ILE A 18 -8.52 -5.21 -2.60
C ILE A 18 -8.06 -6.58 -3.16
N PRO A 19 -7.69 -6.66 -4.44
CA PRO A 19 -7.27 -7.91 -5.03
C PRO A 19 -5.88 -8.36 -4.55
N TYR A 20 -5.70 -9.68 -4.50
CA TYR A 20 -4.49 -10.36 -4.06
C TYR A 20 -4.12 -11.48 -5.05
N PRO A 21 -2.83 -11.78 -5.29
CA PRO A 21 -1.64 -11.07 -4.80
C PRO A 21 -1.31 -9.81 -5.60
N GLY A 22 -0.93 -8.75 -4.91
CA GLY A 22 -0.50 -7.49 -5.51
C GLY A 22 0.35 -6.65 -4.55
N ARG A 23 0.83 -5.52 -5.04
CA ARG A 23 1.59 -4.55 -4.26
C ARG A 23 1.13 -3.13 -4.54
N PHE A 24 1.11 -2.33 -3.49
CA PHE A 24 0.84 -0.90 -3.58
C PHE A 24 2.12 -0.14 -3.90
N TYR A 25 1.97 0.84 -4.78
CA TYR A 25 2.99 1.76 -5.21
C TYR A 25 2.52 3.19 -4.98
N THR A 26 3.42 4.07 -4.59
CA THR A 26 3.10 5.48 -4.34
C THR A 26 4.30 6.36 -4.65
N LYS A 27 4.06 7.66 -4.85
CA LYS A 27 5.12 8.62 -5.18
C LYS A 27 5.60 9.36 -3.93
N GLY A 28 6.92 9.50 -3.84
CA GLY A 28 7.60 10.15 -2.72
C GLY A 28 7.45 9.38 -1.40
N GLU A 29 7.97 9.98 -0.33
CA GLU A 29 7.92 9.38 1.01
C GLU A 29 6.50 9.43 1.60
N VAL A 30 6.09 8.35 2.26
CA VAL A 30 4.82 8.23 2.99
C VAL A 30 5.09 8.42 4.46
N THR A 31 4.39 9.36 5.09
CA THR A 31 4.49 9.68 6.52
C THR A 31 3.09 9.77 7.12
N SER A 32 2.97 9.65 8.44
CA SER A 32 1.68 9.76 9.13
C SER A 32 0.97 11.09 8.84
N GLY A 33 1.74 12.16 8.61
CA GLY A 33 1.21 13.48 8.25
C GLY A 33 0.79 13.67 6.79
N ASN A 34 1.10 12.72 5.89
CA ASN A 34 0.77 12.86 4.45
C ASN A 34 0.01 11.69 3.84
N ILE A 35 -0.05 10.53 4.52
CA ILE A 35 -0.63 9.28 4.01
C ILE A 35 -2.09 9.43 3.53
N GLU A 36 -2.86 10.31 4.17
CA GLU A 36 -4.25 10.58 3.80
C GLU A 36 -4.40 11.22 2.41
N GLN A 37 -3.38 11.93 1.94
CA GLN A 37 -3.40 12.66 0.67
C GLN A 37 -2.63 11.91 -0.44
N LYS A 38 -2.03 10.76 -0.12
CA LYS A 38 -1.23 9.99 -1.08
C LYS A 38 -2.11 9.21 -2.05
N GLU A 39 -1.75 9.23 -3.33
CA GLU A 39 -2.28 8.25 -4.28
C GLU A 39 -1.56 6.92 -4.05
N PHE A 40 -2.35 5.85 -3.93
CA PHE A 40 -1.87 4.47 -3.92
C PHE A 40 -2.33 3.76 -5.17
N VAL A 41 -1.38 3.14 -5.85
CA VAL A 41 -1.63 2.36 -7.07
C VAL A 41 -1.36 0.90 -6.76
N LEU A 42 -2.39 0.08 -6.81
CA LEU A 42 -2.27 -1.36 -6.70
C LEU A 42 -1.96 -1.96 -8.06
N PHE A 43 -0.92 -2.79 -8.12
CA PHE A 43 -0.61 -3.58 -9.29
C PHE A 43 -0.53 -5.06 -8.89
N LEU A 44 -1.21 -5.92 -9.64
CA LEU A 44 -1.25 -7.35 -9.32
C LEU A 44 0.05 -8.03 -9.74
N SER A 45 0.59 -8.87 -8.85
CA SER A 45 1.88 -9.53 -9.08
C SER A 45 1.85 -10.43 -10.31
N LYS A 46 0.70 -11.05 -10.60
CA LYS A 46 0.50 -11.91 -11.79
C LYS A 46 0.47 -11.14 -13.11
N GLU A 47 0.29 -9.82 -13.06
CA GLU A 47 0.21 -8.95 -14.23
C GLU A 47 1.54 -8.23 -14.50
N VAL A 48 2.55 -8.42 -13.64
CA VAL A 48 3.87 -7.86 -13.86
C VAL A 48 4.60 -8.73 -14.89
N GLU A 49 4.80 -8.17 -16.08
CA GLU A 49 5.55 -8.80 -17.17
C GLU A 49 7.05 -8.79 -16.88
N GLU A 50 7.56 -7.66 -16.38
CA GLU A 50 8.97 -7.45 -16.11
C GLU A 50 9.14 -6.46 -14.94
N TYR A 51 10.21 -6.67 -14.17
CA TYR A 51 10.67 -5.74 -13.16
C TYR A 51 11.97 -5.07 -13.59
N VAL A 52 12.09 -3.78 -13.30
CA VAL A 52 13.31 -3.00 -13.47
C VAL A 52 13.80 -2.49 -12.11
N ILE A 53 15.09 -2.16 -12.01
CA ILE A 53 15.67 -1.60 -10.78
C ILE A 53 15.72 -0.08 -10.90
N GLU A 54 15.02 0.62 -10.00
CA GLU A 54 15.07 2.08 -9.84
C GLU A 54 15.29 2.42 -8.36
N ASP A 55 16.22 3.33 -8.05
CA ASP A 55 16.60 3.70 -6.68
C ASP A 55 16.91 2.48 -5.78
N GLY A 56 17.53 1.43 -6.34
CA GLY A 56 17.86 0.20 -5.63
C GLY A 56 16.67 -0.75 -5.38
N ARG A 57 15.48 -0.43 -5.90
CA ARG A 57 14.24 -1.20 -5.67
C ARG A 57 13.70 -1.77 -6.97
N SER A 58 13.12 -2.97 -6.86
CA SER A 58 12.45 -3.65 -7.98
C SER A 58 11.06 -3.06 -8.16
N ILE A 59 10.78 -2.49 -9.34
CA ILE A 59 9.48 -1.93 -9.70
C ILE A 59 8.98 -2.53 -11.02
N PRO A 60 7.66 -2.69 -11.21
CA PRO A 60 7.10 -3.06 -12.51
C PRO A 60 7.53 -2.08 -13.60
N VAL A 61 7.87 -2.59 -14.79
CA VAL A 61 8.29 -1.77 -15.94
C VAL A 61 7.26 -0.68 -16.30
N GLN A 62 5.98 -0.93 -16.03
CA GLN A 62 4.88 0.03 -16.22
C GLN A 62 4.97 1.26 -15.33
N PHE A 63 5.83 1.27 -14.32
CA PHE A 63 6.08 2.40 -13.43
C PHE A 63 7.47 3.01 -13.59
N ALA A 64 8.31 2.46 -14.48
CA ALA A 64 9.64 2.96 -14.76
C ALA A 64 9.60 4.44 -15.18
N GLY A 65 10.50 5.26 -14.62
CA GLY A 65 10.63 6.69 -14.90
C GLY A 65 9.49 7.57 -14.39
N GLN A 66 8.50 7.01 -13.68
CA GLN A 66 7.31 7.76 -13.22
C GLN A 66 7.38 8.19 -11.75
N GLY A 67 8.46 7.81 -11.04
CA GLY A 67 8.71 8.18 -9.65
C GLY A 67 7.87 7.42 -8.62
N TYR A 68 7.31 6.26 -9.00
CA TYR A 68 6.64 5.36 -8.06
C TYR A 68 7.67 4.51 -7.31
N LYS A 69 7.39 4.27 -6.03
CA LYS A 69 8.15 3.35 -5.18
C LYS A 69 7.21 2.30 -4.62
N SER A 70 7.73 1.08 -4.46
CA SER A 70 7.04 0.02 -3.74
C SER A 70 6.76 0.46 -2.31
N TRP A 71 5.53 0.27 -1.84
CA TRP A 71 5.12 0.50 -0.46
C TRP A 71 4.84 -0.86 0.22
N LEU A 72 3.59 -1.19 0.49
CA LEU A 72 3.17 -2.45 1.12
C LEU A 72 2.53 -3.41 0.12
N ASP A 73 2.58 -4.72 0.39
CA ASP A 73 1.82 -5.69 -0.37
C ASP A 73 0.32 -5.64 0.00
N SER A 74 -0.52 -6.15 -0.89
CA SER A 74 -1.97 -6.04 -0.73
C SER A 74 -2.54 -6.92 0.38
N ALA A 75 -1.89 -8.03 0.73
CA ALA A 75 -2.33 -8.87 1.86
C ALA A 75 -2.06 -8.17 3.20
N THR A 76 -0.88 -7.56 3.35
CA THR A 76 -0.53 -6.81 4.56
C THR A 76 -1.48 -5.64 4.79
N VAL A 77 -1.73 -4.80 3.78
CA VAL A 77 -2.67 -3.69 3.90
C VAL A 77 -4.08 -4.19 4.24
N ARG A 78 -4.55 -5.23 3.55
CA ARG A 78 -5.86 -5.82 3.82
C ARG A 78 -5.96 -6.35 5.24
N GLY A 79 -4.97 -7.10 5.71
CA GLY A 79 -4.98 -7.71 7.05
C GLY A 79 -4.93 -6.67 8.17
N ILE A 80 -4.17 -5.59 7.99
CA ILE A 80 -4.18 -4.47 8.95
C ILE A 80 -5.57 -3.84 9.01
N ILE A 81 -6.17 -3.53 7.86
CA ILE A 81 -7.50 -2.91 7.83
C ILE A 81 -8.54 -3.87 8.42
N GLU A 82 -8.58 -5.12 7.99
CA GLU A 82 -9.49 -6.16 8.49
C GLU A 82 -9.42 -6.28 10.01
N SER A 83 -8.21 -6.34 10.59
CA SER A 83 -8.00 -6.36 12.04
C SER A 83 -8.62 -5.14 12.74
N GLU A 84 -8.48 -3.94 12.18
CA GLU A 84 -9.08 -2.73 12.78
C GLU A 84 -10.62 -2.71 12.66
N PHE A 85 -11.19 -3.36 11.64
CA PHE A 85 -12.64 -3.51 11.45
C PHE A 85 -13.24 -4.64 12.29
N GLU A 86 -12.48 -5.71 12.62
CA GLU A 86 -12.96 -6.81 13.47
C GLU A 86 -13.36 -6.35 14.88
N PHE A 87 -12.70 -5.32 15.42
CA PHE A 87 -12.91 -4.85 16.79
C PHE A 87 -13.86 -3.65 16.91
N SER A 88 -14.25 -2.99 15.80
CA SER A 88 -15.16 -1.84 15.82
C SER A 88 -15.89 -1.66 14.48
N SER A 89 -17.22 -1.51 14.51
CA SER A 89 -18.02 -1.14 13.34
C SER A 89 -17.87 0.33 12.91
N GLU A 90 -17.30 1.16 13.79
CA GLU A 90 -16.93 2.55 13.52
C GLU A 90 -15.40 2.63 13.46
N THR A 91 -14.83 2.20 12.34
CA THR A 91 -13.38 2.26 12.15
C THR A 91 -12.94 3.71 11.96
N ASN A 92 -12.03 4.16 12.81
CA ASN A 92 -11.34 5.41 12.63
C ASN A 92 -10.13 5.17 11.75
N VAL A 93 -10.07 5.77 10.56
CA VAL A 93 -8.88 5.66 9.69
C VAL A 93 -7.60 6.12 10.38
N GLN A 94 -7.68 6.97 11.40
CA GLN A 94 -6.50 7.31 12.20
C GLN A 94 -5.90 6.09 12.90
N ASP A 95 -6.70 5.12 13.31
CA ASP A 95 -6.20 3.88 13.92
C ASP A 95 -5.62 2.93 12.86
N VAL A 96 -6.23 2.85 11.68
CA VAL A 96 -5.62 2.18 10.50
C VAL A 96 -4.25 2.78 10.17
N ILE A 97 -4.14 4.11 10.14
CA ILE A 97 -2.86 4.80 9.90
C ILE A 97 -1.84 4.42 10.97
N LYS A 98 -2.22 4.47 12.27
CA LYS A 98 -1.32 4.07 13.36
C LYS A 98 -0.86 2.63 13.22
N ALA A 99 -1.77 1.70 12.90
CA ALA A 99 -1.44 0.28 12.73
C ALA A 99 -0.48 0.06 11.55
N ILE A 100 -0.68 0.78 10.44
CA ILE A 100 0.25 0.75 9.30
C ILE A 100 1.65 1.25 9.69
N PHE A 101 1.75 2.39 10.38
CA PHE A 101 3.07 2.90 10.79
C PHE A 101 3.72 2.02 11.85
N TYR A 102 2.94 1.48 12.79
CA TYR A 102 3.45 0.51 13.75
C TYR A 102 4.01 -0.73 13.05
N TYR A 103 3.32 -1.25 12.03
CA TYR A 103 3.83 -2.32 11.18
C TYR A 103 5.14 -1.91 10.50
N LEU A 104 5.17 -0.76 9.80
CA LEU A 104 6.35 -0.30 9.08
C LEU A 104 7.58 -0.11 10.00
N ASP A 105 7.38 0.41 11.21
CA ASP A 105 8.45 0.65 12.18
C ASP A 105 9.01 -0.66 12.79
N ASN A 106 8.26 -1.76 12.75
CA ASN A 106 8.60 -3.03 13.37
C ASN A 106 8.78 -4.20 12.39
N ASP A 107 8.57 -3.97 11.09
CA ASP A 107 8.65 -5.02 10.09
C ASP A 107 10.11 -5.39 9.79
N ALA A 108 10.55 -6.51 10.37
CA ALA A 108 11.86 -7.09 10.14
C ALA A 108 12.06 -7.66 8.72
N PHE A 109 11.00 -7.74 7.91
CA PHE A 109 11.03 -8.22 6.53
C PHE A 109 11.09 -7.09 5.48
N LEU A 110 10.90 -5.83 5.88
CA LEU A 110 11.19 -4.70 4.99
C LEU A 110 12.69 -4.68 4.71
N ARG A 111 13.05 -5.02 3.48
CA ARG A 111 14.43 -4.86 2.98
C ARG A 111 14.63 -3.38 2.67
N GLU A 112 15.61 -2.75 3.33
CA GLU A 112 15.98 -1.34 3.11
C GLU A 112 16.28 -1.02 1.64
#